data_AF-A0A8T1VPZ0-F1
#
_entry.id   AF-A0A8T1VPZ0-F1
#
_cell.length_a   1.000
_cell.length_b   1.000
_cell.length_c   1.000
_cell.angle_alpha   90.00
_cell.angle_beta   90.00
_cell.angle_gamma   90.00
#
_symmetry.space_group_name_H-M   'P 1'
#
loop_
_entity.id
_entity.type
_entity.pdbx_description
1 polymer ?
#
loop_
_entity_poly.entity_id
_entity_poly.type
_entity_poly.pdbx_seq_one_letter_code
_entity_poly.pdbx_strand_id
1 'polypeptide(L)'
;MRIYHSILATVLLANIILISEATGIQLSPVVAHGNYLSHNSLQGGRHEVKERRYLRASKGLDDANEERTIPALSKLKNTVSTIKTKVTNKVPASKIKSWLDKDKSGDYVKKWLGLDKLSAAKAKRSPKYKFYDQFMSKKAERWAESSTPTDSVKKALSMEKLADDALQLSPNFKYYDEFMSKSTNEWAKAGTSIDDAKKMLGLENLSDEAIRMSENYKYFDKFMDRSVVHWVFGGRSIDDAKKLLGLETLSATAFKLSPNFKYFDKFMTMRVQGWLHSGKSVDDVKVLMGFDKMSAEAMKASPNLKYYDDYLEGRLNKMVEKAAFVPKTAATYDEYMSAQVVDLIKFGKTLNKVKKELGLTKLKGEAFTQHINYKFYDEFMLRRTYQWVVSGKSLDDVRKALGLNKLSAEAMKSSPNIKYYDEFLAARADKMAVDA
;
A
#
# COMPACT_ATOMS: atom_id res chain seq x y z
N MET A 1 -10.46 -7.85 54.09
CA MET A 1 -10.73 -7.97 52.64
C MET A 1 -12.20 -7.72 52.25
N ARG A 2 -13.21 -8.11 53.07
CA ARG A 2 -14.64 -7.85 52.80
C ARG A 2 -15.06 -6.37 52.81
N ILE A 3 -14.44 -5.54 53.65
CA ILE A 3 -14.73 -4.10 53.73
C ILE A 3 -14.34 -3.35 52.44
N TYR A 4 -13.23 -3.75 51.80
CA TYR A 4 -12.80 -3.16 50.52
C TYR A 4 -13.74 -3.51 49.36
N HIS A 5 -14.36 -4.70 49.37
CA HIS A 5 -15.29 -5.11 48.31
C HIS A 5 -16.64 -4.38 48.41
N SER A 6 -17.12 -4.13 49.64
CA SER A 6 -18.35 -3.35 49.86
C SER A 6 -18.16 -1.89 49.42
N ILE A 7 -17.02 -1.26 49.77
CA ILE A 7 -16.72 0.11 49.36
C ILE A 7 -16.59 0.23 47.83
N LEU A 8 -15.94 -0.74 47.16
CA LEU A 8 -15.80 -0.74 45.71
C LEU A 8 -17.16 -0.89 45.00
N ALA A 9 -18.04 -1.75 45.52
CA ALA A 9 -19.39 -1.95 44.97
C ALA A 9 -20.26 -0.69 45.12
N THR A 10 -20.18 0.02 46.25
CA THR A 10 -20.93 1.27 46.47
C THR A 10 -20.43 2.41 45.56
N VAL A 11 -19.11 2.52 45.36
CA VAL A 11 -18.51 3.51 44.44
C VAL A 11 -18.84 3.23 42.98
N LEU A 12 -18.95 1.95 42.59
CA LEU A 12 -19.38 1.55 41.25
C LEU A 12 -20.86 1.82 41.00
N LEU A 13 -21.74 1.56 41.98
CA LEU A 13 -23.16 1.90 41.86
C LEU A 13 -23.40 3.41 41.74
N ALA A 14 -22.69 4.22 42.53
CA ALA A 14 -22.78 5.68 42.47
C ALA A 14 -22.36 6.25 41.10
N ASN A 15 -21.30 5.70 40.49
CA ASN A 15 -20.85 6.13 39.16
C ASN A 15 -21.81 5.73 38.02
N ILE A 16 -22.52 4.61 38.15
CA ILE A 16 -23.50 4.17 37.15
C ILE A 16 -24.77 5.06 37.19
N ILE A 17 -25.20 5.48 38.38
CA ILE A 17 -26.36 6.38 38.55
C ILE A 17 -26.04 7.79 37.99
N LEU A 18 -24.84 8.32 38.26
CA LEU A 18 -24.39 9.62 37.71
C LEU A 18 -24.33 9.66 36.18
N ILE A 19 -23.98 8.54 35.52
CA ILE A 19 -23.96 8.45 34.05
C ILE A 19 -25.38 8.38 33.45
N SER A 20 -26.33 7.78 34.18
CA SER A 20 -27.75 7.73 33.79
C SER A 20 -28.39 9.13 33.81
N GLU A 21 -28.10 9.94 34.83
CA GLU A 21 -28.65 11.29 34.96
C GLU A 21 -28.01 12.30 34.00
N ALA A 22 -26.71 12.17 33.71
CA ALA A 22 -25.99 13.07 32.82
C ALA A 22 -26.32 12.87 31.32
N THR A 23 -26.89 11.73 30.93
CA THR A 23 -27.12 11.41 29.50
C THR A 23 -28.55 11.59 29.03
N GLY A 24 -29.53 11.70 29.93
CA GLY A 24 -30.94 11.98 29.57
C GLY A 24 -31.58 10.98 28.60
N ILE A 25 -31.03 9.76 28.47
CA ILE A 25 -31.53 8.77 27.52
C ILE A 25 -32.62 7.94 28.20
N GLN A 26 -33.89 8.27 27.94
CA GLN A 26 -34.98 7.31 28.10
C GLN A 26 -34.89 6.25 26.99
N LEU A 27 -34.74 4.98 27.36
CA LEU A 27 -34.82 3.86 26.44
C LEU A 27 -36.28 3.41 26.29
N SER A 28 -36.91 3.70 25.16
CA SER A 28 -38.16 3.05 24.72
C SER A 28 -37.86 1.80 23.87
N PRO A 29 -38.68 0.74 23.94
CA PRO A 29 -38.45 -0.47 23.15
C PRO A 29 -38.88 -0.27 21.70
N VAL A 30 -37.96 -0.47 20.75
CA VAL A 30 -38.23 -0.48 19.30
C VAL A 30 -38.67 -1.87 18.87
N VAL A 31 -39.89 -1.98 18.36
CA VAL A 31 -40.43 -3.13 17.64
C VAL A 31 -39.91 -3.10 16.21
N ALA A 32 -39.26 -4.17 15.76
CA ALA A 32 -38.77 -4.32 14.40
C ALA A 32 -39.89 -4.76 13.45
N HIS A 33 -40.12 -4.00 12.37
CA HIS A 33 -40.77 -4.48 11.16
C HIS A 33 -39.78 -4.42 10.01
N GLY A 34 -39.50 -5.56 9.39
CA GLY A 34 -38.67 -5.67 8.20
C GLY A 34 -39.50 -5.41 6.94
N ASN A 35 -38.94 -4.65 6.00
CA ASN A 35 -39.38 -4.65 4.61
C ASN A 35 -38.15 -4.65 3.70
N TYR A 36 -38.12 -5.63 2.80
CA TYR A 36 -37.18 -5.76 1.69
C TYR A 36 -37.67 -4.89 0.53
N LEU A 37 -36.77 -4.08 -0.05
CA LEU A 37 -36.96 -3.57 -1.41
C LEU A 37 -35.65 -3.67 -2.21
N SER A 38 -35.84 -4.13 -3.44
CA SER A 38 -34.87 -4.39 -4.49
C SER A 38 -34.45 -3.12 -5.20
N HIS A 39 -33.25 -3.13 -5.80
CA HIS A 39 -32.85 -2.12 -6.79
C HIS A 39 -32.51 -2.80 -8.12
N ASN A 40 -33.28 -2.42 -9.13
CA ASN A 40 -33.01 -2.64 -10.55
C ASN A 40 -32.29 -1.42 -11.17
N SER A 41 -31.63 -1.72 -12.28
CA SER A 41 -30.87 -0.83 -13.17
C SER A 41 -31.72 0.23 -13.87
N LEU A 42 -31.06 1.26 -14.42
CA LEU A 42 -31.57 1.99 -15.58
C LEU A 42 -30.47 2.74 -16.36
N GLN A 43 -30.50 2.50 -17.68
CA GLN A 43 -29.81 3.21 -18.75
C GLN A 43 -30.53 4.54 -19.10
N GLY A 44 -29.79 5.44 -19.77
CA GLY A 44 -30.30 6.13 -20.96
C GLY A 44 -30.71 7.60 -20.80
N GLY A 45 -30.17 8.46 -21.67
CA GLY A 45 -30.67 9.83 -21.87
C GLY A 45 -29.76 10.73 -22.70
N ARG A 46 -29.90 10.68 -24.03
CA ARG A 46 -29.49 11.75 -24.96
C ARG A 46 -30.63 12.78 -25.05
N HIS A 47 -30.30 14.07 -25.14
CA HIS A 47 -31.11 15.02 -25.92
C HIS A 47 -30.31 16.23 -26.39
N GLU A 48 -30.53 16.58 -27.66
CA GLU A 48 -30.05 17.78 -28.37
C GLU A 48 -30.77 19.05 -27.90
N VAL A 49 -30.07 20.19 -27.90
CA VAL A 49 -30.70 21.52 -28.05
C VAL A 49 -29.82 22.39 -28.96
N LYS A 50 -30.41 22.81 -30.09
CA LYS A 50 -29.96 23.91 -30.96
C LYS A 50 -30.48 25.21 -30.37
N GLU A 51 -29.71 26.30 -30.43
CA GLU A 51 -30.32 27.63 -30.65
C GLU A 51 -29.33 28.67 -31.18
N ARG A 52 -29.83 29.46 -32.14
CA ARG A 52 -29.16 30.53 -32.89
C ARG A 52 -29.34 31.87 -32.14
N ARG A 53 -28.37 32.78 -32.23
CA ARG A 53 -28.59 34.22 -31.96
C ARG A 53 -28.09 35.08 -33.12
N TYR A 54 -28.97 35.96 -33.57
CA TYR A 54 -28.78 37.00 -34.59
C TYR A 54 -28.06 38.21 -34.00
N LEU A 55 -27.19 38.84 -34.79
CA LEU A 55 -26.59 40.14 -34.49
C LEU A 55 -27.29 41.25 -35.29
N ARG A 56 -27.77 42.27 -34.60
CA ARG A 56 -28.27 43.53 -35.17
C ARG A 56 -27.09 44.39 -35.64
N ALA A 57 -27.21 44.93 -36.84
CA ALA A 57 -26.45 46.08 -37.30
C ALA A 57 -27.23 47.36 -37.00
N SER A 58 -26.53 48.43 -36.63
CA SER A 58 -27.03 49.80 -36.61
C SER A 58 -25.98 50.72 -37.23
N LYS A 59 -26.46 51.65 -38.05
CA LYS A 59 -25.75 52.53 -38.98
C LYS A 59 -26.05 53.99 -38.62
N GLY A 60 -25.06 54.86 -38.78
CA GLY A 60 -25.11 56.33 -38.88
C GLY A 60 -23.66 56.81 -39.00
N LEU A 61 -23.16 57.39 -40.11
CA LEU A 61 -23.36 58.74 -40.68
C LEU A 61 -23.11 59.83 -39.62
N ASP A 62 -22.30 60.88 -39.78
CA ASP A 62 -21.42 61.39 -40.85
C ASP A 62 -20.48 62.45 -40.23
N ASP A 63 -19.48 62.86 -41.03
CA ASP A 63 -18.84 64.18 -41.10
C ASP A 63 -17.49 64.54 -40.43
N ALA A 64 -16.74 65.26 -41.28
CA ALA A 64 -15.67 66.25 -41.05
C ALA A 64 -14.20 65.77 -40.92
N ASN A 65 -13.57 65.65 -42.09
CA ASN A 65 -12.37 66.39 -42.52
C ASN A 65 -11.36 66.86 -41.45
N GLU A 66 -10.22 66.15 -41.32
CA GLU A 66 -8.96 66.78 -40.91
C GLU A 66 -7.76 65.94 -41.39
N GLU A 67 -6.92 66.57 -42.20
CA GLU A 67 -5.69 66.05 -42.79
C GLU A 67 -4.66 65.77 -41.68
N ARG A 68 -4.63 64.55 -41.15
CA ARG A 68 -3.63 64.10 -40.16
C ARG A 68 -2.73 63.03 -40.76
N THR A 69 -1.47 63.41 -40.98
CA THR A 69 -0.33 62.52 -41.25
C THR A 69 -0.39 61.25 -40.39
N ILE A 70 -0.61 60.11 -41.05
CA ILE A 70 -0.96 58.81 -40.44
C ILE A 70 0.21 58.26 -39.59
N PRO A 71 0.17 58.34 -38.24
CA PRO A 71 1.12 57.64 -37.37
C PRO A 71 0.80 56.14 -37.30
N ALA A 72 -0.37 55.73 -37.84
CA ALA A 72 -0.94 54.40 -37.71
C ALA A 72 -0.15 53.32 -38.44
N LEU A 73 0.61 53.63 -39.52
CA LEU A 73 1.42 52.61 -40.22
C LEU A 73 2.62 52.12 -39.40
N SER A 74 3.22 53.00 -38.58
CA SER A 74 4.33 52.62 -37.68
C SER A 74 3.83 51.80 -36.48
N LYS A 75 2.66 52.16 -35.93
CA LYS A 75 1.98 51.39 -34.89
C LYS A 75 1.51 50.04 -35.43
N LEU A 76 0.97 49.95 -36.65
CA LEU A 76 0.58 48.67 -37.26
C LEU A 76 1.78 47.76 -37.49
N LYS A 77 2.94 48.27 -37.93
CA LYS A 77 4.17 47.47 -38.06
C LYS A 77 4.66 46.93 -36.72
N ASN A 78 4.58 47.72 -35.65
CA ASN A 78 4.95 47.28 -34.30
C ASN A 78 3.91 46.32 -33.69
N THR A 79 2.61 46.51 -33.93
CA THR A 79 1.56 45.59 -33.47
C THR A 79 1.58 44.29 -34.26
N VAL A 80 1.83 44.31 -35.57
CA VAL A 80 2.01 43.11 -36.39
C VAL A 80 3.31 42.39 -36.04
N SER A 81 4.41 43.09 -35.72
CA SER A 81 5.63 42.43 -35.21
C SER A 81 5.39 41.78 -33.84
N THR A 82 4.67 42.46 -32.93
CA THR A 82 4.30 41.95 -31.61
C THR A 82 3.32 40.77 -31.69
N ILE A 83 2.38 40.79 -32.64
CA ILE A 83 1.45 39.69 -32.93
C ILE A 83 2.21 38.52 -33.60
N LYS A 84 3.13 38.77 -34.54
CA LYS A 84 4.00 37.72 -35.13
C LYS A 84 4.88 37.04 -34.07
N THR A 85 5.35 37.78 -33.06
CA THR A 85 6.10 37.21 -31.92
C THR A 85 5.21 36.50 -30.89
N LYS A 86 3.90 36.78 -30.88
CA LYS A 86 2.90 36.09 -30.05
C LYS A 86 2.17 34.95 -30.77
N VAL A 87 2.43 34.72 -32.07
CA VAL A 87 2.13 33.45 -32.75
C VAL A 87 3.02 32.37 -32.12
N THR A 88 2.48 31.89 -31.02
CA THR A 88 2.91 30.87 -30.09
C THR A 88 4.11 30.05 -30.54
N ASN A 89 5.25 30.28 -29.88
CA ASN A 89 6.33 29.29 -29.70
C ASN A 89 5.85 28.03 -28.92
N LYS A 90 4.57 27.66 -29.01
CA LYS A 90 3.97 26.48 -28.41
C LYS A 90 3.68 25.49 -29.53
N VAL A 91 4.39 24.38 -29.55
CA VAL A 91 3.92 23.19 -30.27
C VAL A 91 2.79 22.60 -29.44
N PRO A 92 1.56 22.48 -29.97
CA PRO A 92 0.47 21.87 -29.22
C PRO A 92 0.82 20.43 -28.85
N ALA A 93 0.47 19.98 -27.63
CA ALA A 93 0.70 18.59 -27.21
C ALA A 93 0.08 17.56 -28.17
N SER A 94 -1.04 17.93 -28.82
CA SER A 94 -1.68 17.13 -29.88
C SER A 94 -0.77 16.88 -31.09
N LYS A 95 0.16 17.79 -31.38
CA LYS A 95 1.10 17.62 -32.49
C LYS A 95 2.19 16.59 -32.19
N ILE A 96 2.73 16.59 -30.98
CA ILE A 96 3.69 15.55 -30.52
C ILE A 96 3.02 14.18 -30.59
N LYS A 97 1.79 14.07 -30.08
CA LYS A 97 1.00 12.83 -30.19
C LYS A 97 0.84 12.40 -31.66
N SER A 98 0.45 13.32 -32.54
CA SER A 98 0.31 13.02 -33.97
C SER A 98 1.62 12.57 -34.63
N TRP A 99 2.78 13.08 -34.21
CA TRP A 99 4.08 12.61 -34.71
C TRP A 99 4.41 11.20 -34.23
N LEU A 100 4.11 10.89 -32.97
CA LEU A 100 4.29 9.53 -32.41
C LEU A 100 3.37 8.52 -33.11
N ASP A 101 2.09 8.88 -33.30
CA ASP A 101 1.09 8.01 -33.93
C ASP A 101 1.42 7.69 -35.39
N LYS A 102 2.09 8.61 -36.08
CA LYS A 102 2.55 8.44 -37.48
C LYS A 102 3.99 7.94 -37.56
N ASP A 103 4.56 7.47 -36.45
CA ASP A 103 5.94 7.04 -36.26
C ASP A 103 6.98 7.92 -36.99
N LYS A 104 6.88 9.24 -36.80
CA LYS A 104 7.84 10.16 -37.41
C LYS A 104 9.23 9.96 -36.81
N SER A 105 10.27 10.09 -37.63
CA SER A 105 11.65 10.00 -37.16
C SER A 105 12.06 11.24 -36.36
N GLY A 106 13.09 11.11 -35.54
CA GLY A 106 13.72 12.25 -34.86
C GLY A 106 14.17 13.31 -35.86
N ASP A 107 14.79 12.90 -36.97
CA ASP A 107 15.23 13.82 -38.03
C ASP A 107 14.08 14.59 -38.68
N TYR A 108 12.95 13.93 -38.94
CA TYR A 108 11.75 14.60 -39.46
C TYR A 108 11.29 15.70 -38.51
N VAL A 109 11.19 15.41 -37.21
CA VAL A 109 10.73 16.36 -36.19
C VAL A 109 11.76 17.49 -36.02
N LYS A 110 13.06 17.16 -36.02
CA LYS A 110 14.17 18.13 -35.95
C LYS A 110 14.14 19.11 -37.13
N LYS A 111 13.95 18.60 -38.36
CA LYS A 111 13.77 19.40 -39.58
C LYS A 111 12.51 20.25 -39.54
N TRP A 112 11.39 19.67 -39.09
CA TRP A 112 10.12 20.39 -38.95
C TRP A 112 10.23 21.57 -37.97
N LEU A 113 10.98 21.40 -36.88
CA LEU A 113 11.24 22.45 -35.91
C LEU A 113 12.30 23.47 -36.38
N GLY A 114 12.98 23.21 -37.50
CA GLY A 114 14.09 24.02 -38.01
C GLY A 114 15.36 23.93 -37.15
N LEU A 115 15.55 22.83 -36.43
CA LEU A 115 16.70 22.57 -35.56
C LEU A 115 17.86 21.91 -36.32
N ASP A 116 17.61 21.37 -37.50
CA ASP A 116 18.58 20.74 -38.41
C ASP A 116 19.57 21.76 -39.00
N LYS A 117 19.14 23.00 -39.20
CA LYS A 117 19.97 24.11 -39.70
C LYS A 117 20.85 24.76 -38.63
N LEU A 118 20.79 24.27 -37.39
CA LEU A 118 21.53 24.82 -36.26
C LEU A 118 22.65 23.85 -35.84
N SER A 119 23.81 24.40 -35.49
CA SER A 119 24.83 23.63 -34.75
C SER A 119 24.21 23.02 -33.48
N ALA A 120 24.72 21.88 -33.01
CA ALA A 120 24.17 21.20 -31.82
C ALA A 120 24.04 22.12 -30.59
N ALA A 121 25.03 22.99 -30.32
CA ALA A 121 24.99 23.96 -29.23
C ALA A 121 23.86 25.00 -29.39
N LYS A 122 23.71 25.58 -30.58
CA LYS A 122 22.62 26.52 -30.90
C LYS A 122 21.24 25.83 -30.87
N ALA A 123 21.16 24.58 -31.34
CA ALA A 123 19.93 23.80 -31.30
C ALA A 123 19.47 23.59 -29.85
N LYS A 124 20.35 23.16 -28.93
CA LYS A 124 20.03 22.96 -27.50
C LYS A 124 19.54 24.24 -26.81
N ARG A 125 20.03 25.41 -27.20
CA ARG A 125 19.60 26.73 -26.66
C ARG A 125 18.29 27.24 -27.29
N SER A 126 17.81 26.63 -28.37
CA SER A 126 16.57 27.03 -29.01
C SER A 126 15.36 26.70 -28.13
N PRO A 127 14.40 27.63 -27.93
CA PRO A 127 13.16 27.33 -27.22
C PRO A 127 12.33 26.20 -27.84
N LYS A 128 12.61 25.85 -29.11
CA LYS A 128 11.96 24.73 -29.81
C LYS A 128 12.55 23.37 -29.45
N TYR A 129 13.76 23.32 -28.92
CA TYR A 129 14.44 22.08 -28.55
C TYR A 129 13.68 21.30 -27.49
N LYS A 130 13.03 21.98 -26.53
CA LYS A 130 12.18 21.31 -25.52
C LYS A 130 11.06 20.45 -26.12
N PHE A 131 10.54 20.80 -27.30
CA PHE A 131 9.51 20.00 -27.96
C PHE A 131 10.10 18.79 -28.69
N TYR A 132 11.29 18.95 -29.28
CA TYR A 132 12.04 17.82 -29.81
C TYR A 132 12.41 16.84 -28.71
N ASP A 133 12.89 17.37 -27.58
CA ASP A 133 13.25 16.62 -26.39
C ASP A 133 12.06 15.83 -25.85
N GLN A 134 10.94 16.50 -25.60
CA GLN A 134 9.70 15.86 -25.18
C GLN A 134 9.19 14.79 -26.17
N PHE A 135 9.34 15.03 -27.48
CA PHE A 135 8.98 14.04 -28.49
C PHE A 135 9.88 12.80 -28.41
N MET A 136 11.20 12.98 -28.32
CA MET A 136 12.16 11.88 -28.28
C MET A 136 12.04 11.06 -27.00
N SER A 137 11.83 11.69 -25.84
CA SER A 137 11.58 10.96 -24.58
C SER A 137 10.31 10.11 -24.65
N LYS A 138 9.21 10.66 -25.18
CA LYS A 138 7.97 9.88 -25.41
C LYS A 138 8.16 8.77 -26.45
N LYS A 139 9.03 8.99 -27.44
CA LYS A 139 9.37 7.96 -28.42
C LYS A 139 10.15 6.82 -27.78
N ALA A 140 11.09 7.13 -26.88
CA ALA A 140 11.81 6.14 -26.07
C ALA A 140 10.88 5.30 -25.20
N GLU A 141 9.90 5.92 -24.54
CA GLU A 141 8.85 5.21 -23.80
C GLU A 141 8.06 4.25 -24.71
N ARG A 142 7.61 4.72 -25.88
CA ARG A 142 6.86 3.88 -26.84
C ARG A 142 7.71 2.73 -27.37
N TRP A 143 9.00 2.94 -27.60
CA TRP A 143 9.91 1.86 -27.99
C TRP A 143 10.02 0.79 -26.90
N ALA A 144 10.09 1.19 -25.63
CA ALA A 144 10.11 0.25 -24.51
C ALA A 144 8.80 -0.53 -24.37
N GLU A 145 7.65 0.16 -24.43
CA GLU A 145 6.31 -0.46 -24.35
C GLU A 145 6.02 -1.43 -25.49
N SER A 146 6.60 -1.19 -26.67
CA SER A 146 6.46 -2.06 -27.84
C SER A 146 7.53 -3.13 -27.94
N SER A 147 8.41 -3.27 -26.94
CA SER A 147 9.55 -4.19 -26.95
C SER A 147 10.39 -4.05 -28.23
N THR A 148 10.62 -2.81 -28.68
CA THR A 148 11.42 -2.55 -29.88
C THR A 148 12.85 -3.06 -29.67
N PRO A 149 13.45 -3.82 -30.63
CA PRO A 149 14.81 -4.33 -30.48
C PRO A 149 15.84 -3.22 -30.27
N THR A 150 16.82 -3.47 -29.40
CA THR A 150 17.89 -2.51 -29.05
C THR A 150 18.62 -1.97 -30.29
N ASP A 151 18.92 -2.84 -31.27
CA ASP A 151 19.61 -2.43 -32.50
C ASP A 151 18.76 -1.51 -33.37
N SER A 152 17.44 -1.72 -33.41
CA SER A 152 16.51 -0.85 -34.11
C SER A 152 16.46 0.54 -33.47
N VAL A 153 16.53 0.62 -32.14
CA VAL A 153 16.60 1.90 -31.41
C VAL A 153 17.94 2.59 -31.65
N LYS A 154 19.06 1.87 -31.56
CA LYS A 154 20.40 2.41 -31.87
C LYS A 154 20.43 2.98 -33.29
N LYS A 155 19.90 2.23 -34.28
CA LYS A 155 19.77 2.68 -35.67
C LYS A 155 18.90 3.93 -35.80
N ALA A 156 17.75 3.97 -35.13
CA ALA A 156 16.85 5.11 -35.14
C ALA A 156 17.45 6.37 -34.50
N LEU A 157 18.43 6.21 -33.62
CA LEU A 157 19.19 7.28 -32.97
C LEU A 157 20.52 7.59 -33.69
N SER A 158 20.81 6.90 -34.80
CA SER A 158 22.08 6.99 -35.56
C SER A 158 23.30 6.65 -34.70
N MET A 159 23.19 5.60 -33.89
CA MET A 159 24.17 5.14 -32.91
C MET A 159 24.70 3.72 -33.20
N GLU A 160 24.26 3.09 -34.29
CA GLU A 160 24.54 1.68 -34.60
C GLU A 160 26.01 1.39 -34.96
N LYS A 161 26.81 2.41 -35.27
CA LYS A 161 28.24 2.29 -35.60
C LYS A 161 29.16 2.85 -34.52
N LEU A 162 28.62 3.26 -33.38
CA LEU A 162 29.42 3.82 -32.29
C LEU A 162 29.93 2.69 -31.41
N ALA A 163 31.23 2.73 -31.08
CA ALA A 163 31.79 1.94 -29.98
C ALA A 163 31.23 2.43 -28.63
N ASP A 164 31.33 1.64 -27.58
CA ASP A 164 30.69 1.91 -26.28
C ASP A 164 31.05 3.29 -25.70
N ASP A 165 32.35 3.65 -25.67
CA ASP A 165 32.79 4.99 -25.22
C ASP A 165 32.18 6.13 -26.06
N ALA A 166 32.10 5.93 -27.38
CA ALA A 166 31.52 6.91 -28.31
C ALA A 166 29.98 6.96 -28.19
N LEU A 167 29.35 5.84 -27.84
CA LEU A 167 27.92 5.71 -27.62
C LEU A 167 27.48 6.62 -26.48
N GLN A 168 28.20 6.62 -25.36
CA GLN A 168 27.89 7.46 -24.19
C GLN A 168 28.05 8.96 -24.44
N LEU A 169 29.04 9.32 -25.27
CA LEU A 169 29.29 10.71 -25.66
C LEU A 169 28.29 11.23 -26.71
N SER A 170 27.48 10.34 -27.30
CA SER A 170 26.46 10.72 -28.28
C SER A 170 25.44 11.70 -27.66
N PRO A 171 25.09 12.80 -28.34
CA PRO A 171 24.00 13.68 -27.91
C PRO A 171 22.64 12.99 -27.78
N ASN A 172 22.47 11.84 -28.44
CA ASN A 172 21.25 11.02 -28.41
C ASN A 172 21.28 9.94 -27.32
N PHE A 173 22.41 9.74 -26.63
CA PHE A 173 22.56 8.71 -25.60
C PHE A 173 21.50 8.80 -24.51
N LYS A 174 21.11 10.00 -24.12
CA LYS A 174 20.05 10.18 -23.11
C LYS A 174 18.72 9.50 -23.47
N TYR A 175 18.34 9.48 -24.75
CA TYR A 175 17.09 8.83 -25.17
C TYR A 175 17.25 7.31 -25.24
N TYR A 176 18.45 6.83 -25.55
CA TYR A 176 18.79 5.42 -25.44
C TYR A 176 18.77 4.97 -23.97
N ASP A 177 19.36 5.74 -23.06
CA ASP A 177 19.34 5.48 -21.61
C ASP A 177 17.91 5.48 -21.05
N GLU A 178 17.06 6.43 -21.47
CA GLU A 178 15.63 6.44 -21.16
C GLU A 178 14.90 5.18 -21.67
N PHE A 179 15.15 4.79 -22.93
CA PHE A 179 14.60 3.57 -23.51
C PHE A 179 15.00 2.33 -22.69
N MET A 180 16.30 2.11 -22.48
CA MET A 180 16.80 0.96 -21.72
C MET A 180 16.27 0.94 -20.28
N SER A 181 16.20 2.12 -19.65
CA SER A 181 15.61 2.31 -18.33
C SER A 181 14.13 1.95 -18.23
N LYS A 182 13.37 2.07 -19.32
CA LYS A 182 11.94 1.73 -19.39
C LYS A 182 11.74 0.28 -19.80
N SER A 183 12.50 -0.20 -20.79
CA SER A 183 12.45 -1.59 -21.27
C SER A 183 12.71 -2.57 -20.14
N THR A 184 13.72 -2.30 -19.30
CA THR A 184 14.01 -3.12 -18.10
C THR A 184 12.85 -3.22 -17.11
N ASN A 185 12.04 -2.16 -16.95
CA ASN A 185 10.83 -2.24 -16.14
C ASN A 185 9.75 -3.10 -16.83
N GLU A 186 9.53 -2.93 -18.12
CA GLU A 186 8.53 -3.72 -18.86
C GLU A 186 8.92 -5.20 -18.95
N TRP A 187 10.20 -5.52 -19.11
CA TRP A 187 10.72 -6.90 -19.06
C TRP A 187 10.45 -7.55 -17.69
N ALA A 188 10.74 -6.84 -16.60
CA ALA A 188 10.47 -7.33 -15.25
C ALA A 188 8.96 -7.58 -15.03
N LYS A 189 8.11 -6.68 -15.51
CA LYS A 189 6.65 -6.80 -15.45
C LYS A 189 6.11 -7.94 -16.31
N ALA A 190 6.70 -8.17 -17.48
CA ALA A 190 6.37 -9.28 -18.37
C ALA A 190 6.88 -10.63 -17.86
N GLY A 191 7.70 -10.65 -16.80
CA GLY A 191 8.29 -11.88 -16.27
C GLY A 191 9.39 -12.45 -17.17
N THR A 192 10.07 -11.59 -17.94
CA THR A 192 11.24 -11.98 -18.74
C THR A 192 12.26 -12.71 -17.87
N SER A 193 12.86 -13.78 -18.40
CA SER A 193 13.87 -14.56 -17.66
C SER A 193 15.16 -13.75 -17.47
N ILE A 194 15.96 -14.12 -16.47
CA ILE A 194 17.26 -13.47 -16.23
C ILE A 194 18.20 -13.67 -17.42
N ASP A 195 18.19 -14.86 -18.03
CA ASP A 195 19.04 -15.17 -19.19
C ASP A 195 18.61 -14.40 -20.43
N ASP A 196 17.30 -14.26 -20.68
CA ASP A 196 16.80 -13.43 -21.77
C ASP A 196 17.16 -11.96 -21.56
N ALA A 197 17.04 -11.45 -20.33
CA ALA A 197 17.44 -10.08 -20.01
C ALA A 197 18.95 -9.86 -20.21
N LYS A 198 19.81 -10.82 -19.81
CA LYS A 198 21.24 -10.78 -20.10
C LYS A 198 21.50 -10.74 -21.59
N LYS A 199 20.84 -11.61 -22.37
CA LYS A 199 20.94 -11.65 -23.82
C LYS A 199 20.51 -10.33 -24.50
N MET A 200 19.40 -9.74 -24.04
CA MET A 200 18.92 -8.45 -24.57
C MET A 200 19.86 -7.28 -24.25
N LEU A 201 20.72 -7.44 -23.23
CA LEU A 201 21.73 -6.47 -22.81
C LEU A 201 23.13 -6.75 -23.36
N GLY A 202 23.31 -7.81 -24.15
CA GLY A 202 24.64 -8.21 -24.63
C GLY A 202 25.56 -8.69 -23.50
N LEU A 203 24.99 -9.25 -22.44
CA LEU A 203 25.69 -9.75 -21.25
C LEU A 203 25.80 -11.28 -21.24
N GLU A 204 25.32 -11.94 -22.28
CA GLU A 204 25.46 -13.37 -22.44
C GLU A 204 26.94 -13.77 -22.56
N ASN A 205 27.29 -14.95 -22.04
CA ASN A 205 28.64 -15.50 -22.06
C ASN A 205 29.71 -14.70 -21.28
N LEU A 206 29.35 -13.59 -20.66
CA LEU A 206 30.23 -12.87 -19.74
C LEU A 206 30.30 -13.58 -18.40
N SER A 207 31.48 -13.55 -17.76
CA SER A 207 31.62 -13.95 -16.36
C SER A 207 30.88 -12.97 -15.44
N ASP A 208 30.52 -13.39 -14.22
CA ASP A 208 29.84 -12.51 -13.26
C ASP A 208 30.61 -11.22 -12.98
N GLU A 209 31.93 -11.26 -13.00
CA GLU A 209 32.78 -10.08 -12.82
C GLU A 209 32.74 -9.17 -14.06
N ALA A 210 32.82 -9.74 -15.27
CA ALA A 210 32.68 -8.99 -16.51
C ALA A 210 31.28 -8.37 -16.65
N ILE A 211 30.23 -9.06 -16.19
CA ILE A 211 28.88 -8.51 -16.13
C ILE A 211 28.83 -7.27 -15.26
N ARG A 212 29.46 -7.26 -14.07
CA ARG A 212 29.45 -6.11 -13.15
C ARG A 212 30.26 -4.92 -13.67
N MET A 213 31.32 -5.18 -14.42
CA MET A 213 32.13 -4.13 -15.05
C MET A 213 31.50 -3.60 -16.35
N SER A 214 30.53 -4.30 -16.94
CA SER A 214 29.85 -3.86 -18.15
C SER A 214 29.04 -2.58 -17.90
N GLU A 215 29.06 -1.66 -18.87
CA GLU A 215 28.24 -0.45 -18.84
C GLU A 215 26.74 -0.75 -18.80
N ASN A 216 26.33 -1.90 -19.35
CA ASN A 216 24.94 -2.35 -19.35
C ASN A 216 24.53 -2.95 -17.99
N TYR A 217 25.46 -3.12 -17.04
CA TYR A 217 25.15 -3.64 -15.71
C TYR A 217 24.09 -2.81 -15.01
N LYS A 218 24.12 -1.47 -15.13
CA LYS A 218 23.11 -0.59 -14.50
C LYS A 218 21.67 -0.92 -14.95
N TYR A 219 21.49 -1.36 -16.19
CA TYR A 219 20.19 -1.75 -16.72
C TYR A 219 19.80 -3.14 -16.23
N PHE A 220 20.75 -4.08 -16.19
CA PHE A 220 20.54 -5.40 -15.60
C PHE A 220 20.16 -5.30 -14.12
N ASP A 221 20.90 -4.50 -13.35
CA ASP A 221 20.65 -4.22 -11.93
C ASP A 221 19.25 -3.64 -11.72
N LYS A 222 18.85 -2.67 -12.54
CA LYS A 222 17.51 -2.10 -12.53
C LYS A 222 16.42 -3.12 -12.87
N PHE A 223 16.65 -3.97 -13.87
CA PHE A 223 15.75 -5.07 -14.22
C PHE A 223 15.56 -6.02 -13.03
N MET A 224 16.65 -6.47 -12.42
CA MET A 224 16.62 -7.36 -11.26
C MET A 224 15.88 -6.74 -10.08
N ASP A 225 16.13 -5.46 -9.83
CA ASP A 225 15.48 -4.69 -8.78
C ASP A 225 13.96 -4.60 -8.95
N ARG A 226 13.48 -4.49 -10.19
CA ARG A 226 12.05 -4.49 -10.53
C ARG A 226 11.46 -5.89 -10.51
N SER A 227 12.20 -6.88 -10.97
CA SER A 227 11.78 -8.28 -10.94
C SER A 227 11.49 -8.74 -9.52
N VAL A 228 12.34 -8.39 -8.55
CA VAL A 228 12.10 -8.66 -7.12
C VAL A 228 10.76 -8.09 -6.65
N VAL A 229 10.46 -6.83 -7.00
CA VAL A 229 9.19 -6.19 -6.64
C VAL A 229 8.00 -6.97 -7.21
N HIS A 230 8.06 -7.33 -8.48
CA HIS A 230 7.01 -8.13 -9.13
C HIS A 230 6.89 -9.54 -8.54
N TRP A 231 7.99 -10.18 -8.13
CA TRP A 231 7.94 -11.48 -7.46
C TRP A 231 7.25 -11.42 -6.11
N VAL A 232 7.52 -10.39 -5.30
CA VAL A 232 6.87 -10.20 -3.99
C VAL A 232 5.37 -9.98 -4.16
N PHE A 233 4.97 -9.04 -5.02
CA PHE A 233 3.56 -8.71 -5.24
C PHE A 233 2.80 -9.80 -6.02
N GLY A 234 3.48 -10.54 -6.88
CA GLY A 234 2.95 -11.71 -7.57
C GLY A 234 2.87 -12.96 -6.70
N GLY A 235 3.32 -12.88 -5.43
CA GLY A 235 3.19 -13.99 -4.49
C GLY A 235 4.18 -15.14 -4.70
N ARG A 236 5.25 -14.96 -5.48
CA ARG A 236 6.28 -15.98 -5.77
C ARG A 236 6.90 -16.57 -4.50
N SER A 237 7.03 -17.90 -4.40
CA SER A 237 7.58 -18.55 -3.21
C SER A 237 9.06 -18.20 -2.95
N ILE A 238 9.54 -18.43 -1.72
CA ILE A 238 10.95 -18.20 -1.35
C ILE A 238 11.86 -19.14 -2.17
N ASP A 239 11.46 -20.40 -2.34
CA ASP A 239 12.26 -21.38 -3.07
C ASP A 239 12.33 -21.07 -4.57
N ASP A 240 11.23 -20.60 -5.17
CA ASP A 240 11.23 -20.12 -6.56
C ASP A 240 12.15 -18.92 -6.74
N ALA A 241 12.16 -17.99 -5.77
CA ALA A 241 13.05 -16.82 -5.82
C ALA A 241 14.53 -17.24 -5.69
N LYS A 242 14.85 -18.19 -4.80
CA LYS A 242 16.20 -18.76 -4.70
C LYS A 242 16.62 -19.43 -6.01
N LYS A 243 15.73 -20.24 -6.59
CA LYS A 243 15.96 -20.94 -7.85
C LYS A 243 16.23 -19.98 -9.00
N LEU A 244 15.41 -18.93 -9.15
CA LEU A 244 15.62 -17.91 -10.17
C LEU A 244 16.96 -17.18 -10.00
N LEU A 245 17.40 -16.98 -8.76
CA LEU A 245 18.65 -16.30 -8.46
C LEU A 245 19.88 -17.25 -8.46
N GLY A 246 19.68 -18.55 -8.72
CA GLY A 246 20.73 -19.57 -8.67
C GLY A 246 21.33 -19.74 -7.28
N LEU A 247 20.52 -19.61 -6.23
CA LEU A 247 20.95 -19.65 -4.83
C LEU A 247 20.61 -20.96 -4.12
N GLU A 248 19.83 -21.84 -4.74
CA GLU A 248 19.26 -23.03 -4.11
C GLU A 248 20.30 -24.14 -3.81
N THR A 249 21.38 -24.20 -4.58
CA THR A 249 22.44 -25.20 -4.43
C THR A 249 23.63 -24.70 -3.60
N LEU A 250 23.62 -23.43 -3.18
CA LEU A 250 24.74 -22.82 -2.47
C LEU A 250 24.75 -23.21 -0.99
N SER A 251 25.95 -23.44 -0.45
CA SER A 251 26.15 -23.53 1.01
C SER A 251 25.76 -22.22 1.70
N ALA A 252 25.48 -22.24 3.01
CA ALA A 252 25.08 -21.03 3.73
C ALA A 252 26.08 -19.87 3.62
N THR A 253 27.39 -20.17 3.58
CA THR A 253 28.44 -19.18 3.38
C THR A 253 28.45 -18.65 1.95
N ALA A 254 28.40 -19.54 0.95
CA ALA A 254 28.36 -19.14 -0.46
C ALA A 254 27.08 -18.37 -0.82
N PHE A 255 25.96 -18.71 -0.19
CA PHE A 255 24.68 -18.04 -0.34
C PHE A 255 24.77 -16.55 0.00
N LYS A 256 25.42 -16.21 1.13
CA LYS A 256 25.57 -14.81 1.58
C LYS A 256 26.60 -14.03 0.78
N LEU A 257 27.62 -14.70 0.25
CA LEU A 257 28.66 -14.10 -0.60
C LEU A 257 28.23 -14.00 -2.07
N SER A 258 27.14 -14.64 -2.47
CA SER A 258 26.63 -14.57 -3.83
C SER A 258 26.29 -13.13 -4.21
N PRO A 259 26.69 -12.64 -5.40
CA PRO A 259 26.29 -11.33 -5.90
C PRO A 259 24.77 -11.15 -6.01
N ASN A 260 24.05 -12.25 -6.21
CA ASN A 260 22.60 -12.28 -6.29
C ASN A 260 21.92 -12.22 -4.92
N PHE A 261 22.68 -12.38 -3.83
CA PHE A 261 22.16 -12.29 -2.46
C PHE A 261 21.46 -10.94 -2.21
N LYS A 262 21.96 -9.83 -2.77
CA LYS A 262 21.35 -8.51 -2.59
C LYS A 262 19.89 -8.46 -3.08
N TYR A 263 19.57 -9.17 -4.16
CA TYR A 263 18.20 -9.24 -4.69
C TYR A 263 17.32 -10.16 -3.85
N PHE A 264 17.89 -11.25 -3.32
CA PHE A 264 17.20 -12.13 -2.38
C PHE A 264 16.91 -11.42 -1.05
N ASP A 265 17.87 -10.66 -0.53
CA ASP A 265 17.73 -9.87 0.70
C ASP A 265 16.64 -8.81 0.55
N LYS A 266 16.60 -8.11 -0.59
CA LYS A 266 15.50 -7.19 -0.94
C LYS A 266 14.16 -7.91 -1.01
N PHE A 267 14.09 -9.08 -1.67
CA PHE A 267 12.88 -9.90 -1.76
C PHE A 267 12.36 -10.28 -0.36
N MET A 268 13.24 -10.78 0.50
CA MET A 268 12.89 -11.20 1.86
C MET A 268 12.47 -10.03 2.74
N THR A 269 13.18 -8.90 2.66
CA THR A 269 12.83 -7.67 3.40
C THR A 269 11.42 -7.19 3.04
N MET A 270 11.10 -7.13 1.74
CA MET A 270 9.75 -6.76 1.29
C MET A 270 8.68 -7.78 1.70
N ARG A 271 9.01 -9.08 1.72
CA ARG A 271 8.11 -10.14 2.23
C ARG A 271 7.79 -9.95 3.71
N VAL A 272 8.81 -9.71 4.55
CA VAL A 272 8.64 -9.43 5.98
C VAL A 272 7.72 -8.23 6.19
N GLN A 273 7.97 -7.12 5.49
CA GLN A 273 7.10 -5.94 5.55
C GLN A 273 5.65 -6.25 5.14
N GLY A 274 5.45 -7.02 4.06
CA GLY A 274 4.13 -7.46 3.63
C GLY A 274 3.41 -8.33 4.66
N TRP A 275 4.13 -9.23 5.33
CA TRP A 275 3.58 -10.07 6.40
C TRP A 275 3.23 -9.26 7.65
N LEU A 276 4.07 -8.31 8.03
CA LEU A 276 3.80 -7.37 9.11
C LEU A 276 2.58 -6.52 8.80
N HIS A 277 2.42 -6.04 7.57
CA HIS A 277 1.28 -5.20 7.15
C HIS A 277 -0.03 -6.01 7.15
N SER A 278 -0.01 -7.24 6.62
CA SER A 278 -1.18 -8.12 6.57
C SER A 278 -1.51 -8.79 7.91
N GLY A 279 -0.67 -8.65 8.94
CA GLY A 279 -0.90 -9.23 10.25
C GLY A 279 -0.89 -10.76 10.25
N LYS A 280 -0.04 -11.39 9.41
CA LYS A 280 0.13 -12.86 9.42
C LYS A 280 0.44 -13.37 10.83
N SER A 281 0.17 -14.64 11.13
CA SER A 281 0.56 -15.20 12.43
C SER A 281 2.05 -15.58 12.46
N VAL A 282 2.59 -15.82 13.65
CA VAL A 282 3.96 -16.32 13.81
C VAL A 282 4.11 -17.70 13.17
N ASP A 283 3.14 -18.58 13.40
CA ASP A 283 3.13 -19.93 12.83
C ASP A 283 3.03 -19.92 11.30
N ASP A 284 2.20 -19.03 10.72
CA ASP A 284 2.10 -18.91 9.26
C ASP A 284 3.44 -18.48 8.64
N VAL A 285 4.12 -17.51 9.25
CA VAL A 285 5.44 -17.06 8.74
C VAL A 285 6.49 -18.14 8.94
N LYS A 286 6.44 -18.90 10.04
CA LYS A 286 7.32 -20.05 10.27
C LYS A 286 7.16 -21.10 9.15
N VAL A 287 5.94 -21.44 8.78
CA VAL A 287 5.65 -22.35 7.64
C VAL A 287 6.12 -21.74 6.32
N LEU A 288 5.84 -20.46 6.06
CA LEU A 288 6.26 -19.78 4.82
C LEU A 288 7.78 -19.71 4.65
N MET A 289 8.54 -19.72 5.75
CA MET A 289 10.00 -19.78 5.73
C MET A 289 10.58 -21.20 5.67
N GLY A 290 9.71 -22.23 5.71
CA GLY A 290 10.09 -23.64 5.73
C GLY A 290 10.61 -24.13 7.08
N PHE A 291 10.35 -23.40 8.17
CA PHE A 291 10.85 -23.73 9.51
C PHE A 291 9.95 -24.69 10.29
N ASP A 292 8.76 -25.02 9.80
CA ASP A 292 7.80 -25.91 10.45
C ASP A 292 8.30 -27.36 10.54
N LYS A 293 9.16 -27.78 9.61
CA LYS A 293 9.73 -29.14 9.54
C LYS A 293 11.20 -29.22 9.97
N MET A 294 11.80 -28.10 10.37
CA MET A 294 13.21 -28.02 10.72
C MET A 294 13.42 -28.23 12.22
N SER A 295 14.54 -28.86 12.60
CA SER A 295 15.01 -28.84 13.99
C SER A 295 15.48 -27.43 14.39
N ALA A 296 15.65 -27.18 15.68
CA ALA A 296 16.13 -25.89 16.17
C ALA A 296 17.55 -25.56 15.65
N GLU A 297 18.41 -26.58 15.54
CA GLU A 297 19.77 -26.45 15.01
C GLU A 297 19.74 -26.13 13.51
N ALA A 298 18.87 -26.80 12.74
CA ALA A 298 18.70 -26.52 11.31
C ALA A 298 18.14 -25.11 11.07
N MET A 299 17.19 -24.66 11.90
CA MET A 299 16.69 -23.27 11.86
C MET A 299 17.81 -22.26 12.14
N LYS A 300 18.66 -22.50 13.15
CA LYS A 300 19.80 -21.62 13.49
C LYS A 300 20.81 -21.50 12.36
N ALA A 301 21.02 -22.58 11.60
CA ALA A 301 21.91 -22.59 10.45
C ALA A 301 21.28 -21.99 9.17
N SER A 302 19.97 -21.76 9.16
CA SER A 302 19.27 -21.30 7.96
C SER A 302 19.60 -19.84 7.62
N PRO A 303 19.87 -19.51 6.36
CA PRO A 303 20.02 -18.11 5.93
C PRO A 303 18.73 -17.29 6.11
N ASN A 304 17.58 -17.96 6.29
CA ASN A 304 16.30 -17.29 6.50
C ASN A 304 16.09 -16.79 7.94
N LEU A 305 16.90 -17.22 8.91
CA LEU A 305 16.69 -16.94 10.34
C LEU A 305 16.62 -15.44 10.63
N LYS A 306 17.56 -14.67 10.06
CA LYS A 306 17.58 -13.20 10.12
C LYS A 306 16.19 -12.59 9.87
N TYR A 307 15.54 -12.97 8.77
CA TYR A 307 14.26 -12.37 8.39
C TYR A 307 13.11 -12.81 9.29
N TYR A 308 13.22 -13.98 9.92
CA TYR A 308 12.25 -14.42 10.92
C TYR A 308 12.37 -13.59 12.19
N ASP A 309 13.61 -13.35 12.63
CA ASP A 309 13.90 -12.48 13.76
C ASP A 309 13.42 -11.04 13.48
N ASP A 310 13.72 -10.49 12.29
CA ASP A 310 13.22 -9.18 11.82
C ASP A 310 11.68 -9.10 11.86
N TYR A 311 11.00 -10.20 11.50
CA TYR A 311 9.54 -10.28 11.55
C TYR A 311 9.01 -10.34 12.99
N LEU A 312 9.66 -11.10 13.88
CA LEU A 312 9.28 -11.17 15.29
C LEU A 312 9.48 -9.82 15.98
N GLU A 313 10.61 -9.17 15.75
CA GLU A 313 10.91 -7.84 16.24
C GLU A 313 9.91 -6.81 15.70
N GLY A 314 9.68 -6.77 14.38
CA GLY A 314 8.71 -5.88 13.77
C GLY A 314 7.29 -6.09 14.30
N ARG A 315 6.93 -7.33 14.67
CA ARG A 315 5.63 -7.64 15.29
C ARG A 315 5.56 -7.13 16.72
N LEU A 316 6.63 -7.33 17.51
CA LEU A 316 6.75 -6.82 18.86
C LEU A 316 6.67 -5.29 18.86
N ASN A 317 7.41 -4.62 17.97
CA ASN A 317 7.39 -3.17 17.81
C ASN A 317 5.98 -2.66 17.47
N LYS A 318 5.24 -3.34 16.57
CA LYS A 318 3.82 -2.99 16.32
C LYS A 318 2.91 -3.19 17.53
N MET A 319 3.20 -4.15 18.42
CA MET A 319 2.46 -4.31 19.67
C MET A 319 2.80 -3.20 20.65
N VAL A 320 4.08 -2.85 20.77
CA VAL A 320 4.57 -1.73 21.60
C VAL A 320 4.02 -0.41 21.09
N GLU A 321 4.06 -0.13 19.79
CA GLU A 321 3.47 1.06 19.16
C GLU A 321 1.96 1.14 19.42
N LYS A 322 1.24 0.01 19.35
CA LYS A 322 -0.20 -0.02 19.70
C LYS A 322 -0.45 0.19 21.19
N ALA A 323 0.43 -0.32 22.05
CA ALA A 323 0.38 -0.13 23.49
C ALA A 323 0.74 1.32 23.88
N ALA A 324 1.68 1.92 23.16
CA ALA A 324 2.13 3.31 23.29
C ALA A 324 1.20 4.30 22.59
N PHE A 325 0.38 3.84 21.63
CA PHE A 325 -0.84 4.50 21.19
C PHE A 325 -1.88 4.40 22.30
N VAL A 326 -1.56 5.03 23.42
CA VAL A 326 -2.55 5.47 24.36
C VAL A 326 -3.26 6.62 23.64
N PRO A 327 -4.57 6.53 23.33
CA PRO A 327 -5.31 7.68 22.84
C PRO A 327 -4.99 8.86 23.77
N LYS A 328 -4.87 10.10 23.27
CA LYS A 328 -4.51 11.28 24.09
C LYS A 328 -5.35 11.46 25.37
N THR A 329 -6.44 10.71 25.52
CA THR A 329 -7.35 10.67 26.67
C THR A 329 -7.03 9.59 27.71
N ALA A 330 -6.10 8.67 27.47
CA ALA A 330 -5.62 7.69 28.46
C ALA A 330 -4.13 7.99 28.76
N ALA A 331 -3.72 7.80 29.99
CA ALA A 331 -2.38 8.08 30.51
C ALA A 331 -1.51 6.81 30.61
N THR A 332 -2.09 5.61 30.55
CA THR A 332 -1.38 4.34 30.76
C THR A 332 -1.86 3.19 29.86
N TYR A 333 -1.03 2.15 29.68
CA TYR A 333 -1.40 0.91 28.98
C TYR A 333 -2.61 0.23 29.61
N ASP A 334 -2.69 0.25 30.95
CA ASP A 334 -3.80 -0.31 31.70
C ASP A 334 -5.10 0.44 31.39
N GLU A 335 -5.08 1.77 31.34
CA GLU A 335 -6.24 2.57 30.94
C GLU A 335 -6.70 2.29 29.51
N TYR A 336 -5.75 2.16 28.56
CA TYR A 336 -6.08 1.81 27.18
C TYR A 336 -6.75 0.43 27.08
N MET A 337 -6.19 -0.58 27.74
CA MET A 337 -6.71 -1.93 27.71
C MET A 337 -8.05 -2.05 28.46
N SER A 338 -8.22 -1.35 29.58
CA SER A 338 -9.52 -1.25 30.27
C SER A 338 -10.56 -0.53 29.42
N ALA A 339 -10.19 0.52 28.67
CA ALA A 339 -11.10 1.15 27.71
C ALA A 339 -11.52 0.18 26.59
N GLN A 340 -10.58 -0.61 26.06
CA GLN A 340 -10.91 -1.68 25.11
C GLN A 340 -11.85 -2.73 25.72
N VAL A 341 -11.66 -3.11 26.99
CA VAL A 341 -12.59 -4.02 27.70
C VAL A 341 -14.00 -3.44 27.74
N VAL A 342 -14.15 -2.13 28.01
CA VAL A 342 -15.45 -1.45 27.99
C VAL A 342 -16.09 -1.53 26.60
N ASP A 343 -15.33 -1.27 25.53
CA ASP A 343 -15.82 -1.39 24.15
C ASP A 343 -16.23 -2.82 23.80
N LEU A 344 -15.43 -3.82 24.18
CA LEU A 344 -15.73 -5.24 23.98
C LEU A 344 -17.08 -5.64 24.60
N ILE A 345 -17.38 -5.11 25.79
CA ILE A 345 -18.66 -5.32 26.49
C ILE A 345 -19.79 -4.60 25.78
N LYS A 346 -19.60 -3.32 25.44
CA LYS A 346 -20.58 -2.48 24.75
C LYS A 346 -21.02 -3.08 23.42
N PHE A 347 -20.08 -3.65 22.67
CA PHE A 347 -20.35 -4.34 21.40
C PHE A 347 -20.76 -5.81 21.55
N GLY A 348 -20.95 -6.29 22.78
CA GLY A 348 -21.45 -7.63 23.06
C GLY A 348 -20.59 -8.77 22.50
N LYS A 349 -19.26 -8.59 22.45
CA LYS A 349 -18.36 -9.59 21.86
C LYS A 349 -18.43 -10.92 22.61
N THR A 350 -18.19 -12.02 21.88
CA THR A 350 -18.15 -13.38 22.44
C THR A 350 -16.82 -13.63 23.16
N LEU A 351 -16.78 -14.57 24.13
CA LEU A 351 -15.55 -14.93 24.84
C LEU A 351 -14.40 -15.31 23.89
N ASN A 352 -14.70 -16.06 22.82
CA ASN A 352 -13.68 -16.46 21.84
C ASN A 352 -13.09 -15.25 21.11
N LYS A 353 -13.91 -14.23 20.82
CA LYS A 353 -13.48 -12.99 20.17
C LYS A 353 -12.65 -12.14 21.13
N VAL A 354 -13.05 -12.03 22.39
CA VAL A 354 -12.30 -11.35 23.45
C VAL A 354 -10.93 -12.00 23.66
N LYS A 355 -10.87 -13.33 23.82
CA LYS A 355 -9.59 -14.05 23.92
C LYS A 355 -8.71 -13.80 22.70
N LYS A 356 -9.29 -13.72 21.50
CA LYS A 356 -8.54 -13.44 20.28
C LYS A 356 -7.94 -12.03 20.28
N GLU A 357 -8.72 -11.03 20.69
CA GLU A 357 -8.29 -9.63 20.72
C GLU A 357 -7.28 -9.35 21.84
N LEU A 358 -7.39 -10.05 22.97
CA LEU A 358 -6.42 -9.98 24.06
C LEU A 358 -5.18 -10.86 23.85
N GLY A 359 -5.10 -11.62 22.75
CA GLY A 359 -3.96 -12.50 22.44
C GLY A 359 -3.90 -13.80 23.27
N LEU A 360 -5.02 -14.24 23.84
CA LEU A 360 -5.11 -15.36 24.78
C LEU A 360 -5.58 -16.69 24.17
N THR A 361 -5.86 -16.77 22.86
CA THR A 361 -6.54 -17.93 22.23
C THR A 361 -5.80 -19.25 22.30
N LYS A 362 -4.46 -19.23 22.37
CA LYS A 362 -3.62 -20.44 22.39
C LYS A 362 -3.13 -20.84 23.78
N LEU A 363 -3.44 -20.04 24.80
CA LEU A 363 -2.99 -20.28 26.16
C LEU A 363 -3.99 -21.15 26.90
N LYS A 364 -3.49 -22.06 27.73
CA LYS A 364 -4.28 -22.97 28.58
C LYS A 364 -3.65 -23.06 29.97
N GLY A 365 -4.45 -23.45 30.96
CA GLY A 365 -3.98 -23.66 32.34
C GLY A 365 -3.27 -22.43 32.90
N GLU A 366 -2.13 -22.66 33.54
CA GLU A 366 -1.32 -21.63 34.20
C GLU A 366 -0.82 -20.55 33.22
N ALA A 367 -0.42 -20.93 32.00
CA ALA A 367 0.02 -19.99 30.97
C ALA A 367 -1.09 -19.01 30.56
N PHE A 368 -2.36 -19.40 30.65
CA PHE A 368 -3.49 -18.51 30.39
C PHE A 368 -3.69 -17.51 31.53
N THR A 369 -3.58 -17.96 32.79
CA THR A 369 -3.83 -17.12 33.96
C THR A 369 -2.68 -16.18 34.31
N GLN A 370 -1.44 -16.52 33.93
CA GLN A 370 -0.25 -15.69 34.18
C GLN A 370 0.07 -14.69 33.06
N HIS A 371 -0.65 -14.74 31.94
CA HIS A 371 -0.40 -13.80 30.84
C HIS A 371 -0.72 -12.36 31.26
N ILE A 372 0.08 -11.37 30.83
CA ILE A 372 -0.09 -9.96 31.20
C ILE A 372 -1.49 -9.40 30.89
N ASN A 373 -2.12 -9.90 29.82
CA ASN A 373 -3.47 -9.50 29.42
C ASN A 373 -4.60 -10.28 30.14
N TYR A 374 -4.27 -11.27 30.97
CA TYR A 374 -5.28 -12.03 31.72
C TYR A 374 -6.09 -11.12 32.65
N LYS A 375 -5.47 -10.10 33.26
CA LYS A 375 -6.17 -9.12 34.11
C LYS A 375 -7.30 -8.38 33.38
N PHE A 376 -7.14 -8.12 32.08
CA PHE A 376 -8.18 -7.48 31.27
C PHE A 376 -9.27 -8.47 30.83
N TYR A 377 -8.90 -9.74 30.63
CA TYR A 377 -9.90 -10.80 30.46
C TYR A 377 -10.74 -10.98 31.73
N ASP A 378 -10.10 -10.97 32.90
CA ASP A 378 -10.75 -11.01 34.20
C ASP A 378 -11.69 -9.81 34.40
N GLU A 379 -11.21 -8.60 34.10
CA GLU A 379 -12.03 -7.37 34.11
C GLU A 379 -13.25 -7.47 33.17
N PHE A 380 -13.05 -7.96 31.93
CA PHE A 380 -14.14 -8.18 30.99
C PHE A 380 -15.19 -9.13 31.56
N MET A 381 -14.75 -10.24 32.14
CA MET A 381 -15.64 -11.27 32.67
C MET A 381 -16.46 -10.77 33.87
N LEU A 382 -15.85 -10.03 34.80
CA LEU A 382 -16.55 -9.45 35.95
C LEU A 382 -17.64 -8.45 35.52
N ARG A 383 -17.31 -7.51 34.62
CA ARG A 383 -18.28 -6.53 34.11
C ARG A 383 -19.41 -7.22 33.32
N ARG A 384 -19.09 -8.26 32.56
CA ARG A 384 -20.08 -9.04 31.79
C ARG A 384 -21.03 -9.81 32.71
N THR A 385 -20.52 -10.37 33.82
CA THR A 385 -21.34 -11.00 34.86
C THR A 385 -22.36 -10.02 35.43
N TYR A 386 -21.94 -8.80 35.78
CA TYR A 386 -22.87 -7.78 36.27
C TYR A 386 -23.94 -7.41 35.23
N GLN A 387 -23.54 -7.23 33.96
CA GLN A 387 -24.48 -6.98 32.86
C GLN A 387 -25.52 -8.11 32.72
N TRP A 388 -25.14 -9.37 32.92
CA TRP A 388 -26.07 -10.50 32.90
C TRP A 388 -27.08 -10.44 34.06
N VAL A 389 -26.64 -10.05 35.27
CA VAL A 389 -27.55 -9.87 36.42
C VAL A 389 -28.55 -8.75 36.16
N VAL A 390 -28.08 -7.60 35.65
CA VAL A 390 -28.95 -6.45 35.34
C VAL A 390 -29.96 -6.81 34.26
N SER A 391 -29.52 -7.48 33.20
CA SER A 391 -30.38 -7.90 32.08
C SER A 391 -31.28 -9.11 32.35
N GLY A 392 -31.23 -9.69 33.56
CA GLY A 392 -32.07 -10.84 33.93
C GLY A 392 -31.76 -12.11 33.12
N LYS A 393 -30.50 -12.29 32.71
CA LYS A 393 -30.07 -13.48 31.96
C LYS A 393 -30.36 -14.78 32.75
N SER A 394 -30.78 -15.82 32.04
CA SER A 394 -31.06 -17.12 32.65
C SER A 394 -29.77 -17.83 33.09
N LEU A 395 -29.87 -18.76 34.05
CA LEU A 395 -28.73 -19.56 34.52
C LEU A 395 -28.11 -20.34 33.35
N ASP A 396 -28.96 -20.92 32.48
CA ASP A 396 -28.52 -21.70 31.32
C ASP A 396 -27.82 -20.84 30.27
N ASP A 397 -28.30 -19.63 30.01
CA ASP A 397 -27.66 -18.69 29.08
C ASP A 397 -26.26 -18.32 29.55
N VAL A 398 -26.10 -18.03 30.84
CA VAL A 398 -24.81 -17.68 31.43
C VAL A 398 -23.87 -18.89 31.39
N ARG A 399 -24.36 -20.08 31.77
CA ARG A 399 -23.57 -21.31 31.72
C ARG A 399 -23.10 -21.64 30.31
N LYS A 400 -23.95 -21.43 29.30
CA LYS A 400 -23.62 -21.58 27.87
C LYS A 400 -22.61 -20.53 27.40
N ALA A 401 -22.79 -19.27 27.80
CA ALA A 401 -21.88 -18.18 27.43
C ALA A 401 -20.46 -18.39 28.00
N LEU A 402 -20.36 -18.96 29.20
CA LEU A 402 -19.09 -19.30 29.84
C LEU A 402 -18.45 -20.58 29.30
N GLY A 403 -19.13 -21.31 28.42
CA GLY A 403 -18.69 -22.60 27.89
C GLY A 403 -18.73 -23.73 28.92
N LEU A 404 -19.50 -23.57 30.00
CA LEU A 404 -19.58 -24.53 31.11
C LEU A 404 -20.66 -25.62 30.89
N ASN A 405 -21.55 -25.43 29.91
CA ASN A 405 -22.66 -26.34 29.63
C ASN A 405 -22.24 -27.65 28.96
N LYS A 406 -21.01 -27.75 28.47
CA LYS A 406 -20.46 -28.96 27.82
C LYS A 406 -19.46 -29.72 28.70
N LEU A 407 -19.27 -29.28 29.96
CA LEU A 407 -18.31 -29.87 30.88
C LEU A 407 -19.03 -30.81 31.85
N SER A 408 -18.34 -31.90 32.25
CA SER A 408 -18.76 -32.70 33.40
C SER A 408 -18.71 -31.87 34.69
N ALA A 409 -19.33 -32.34 35.77
CA ALA A 409 -19.32 -31.63 37.06
C ALA A 409 -17.88 -31.39 37.57
N GLU A 410 -17.01 -32.40 37.42
CA GLU A 410 -15.59 -32.32 37.80
C GLU A 410 -14.82 -31.35 36.90
N ALA A 411 -15.03 -31.43 35.58
CA ALA A 411 -14.37 -30.53 34.63
C ALA A 411 -14.84 -29.08 34.78
N MET A 412 -16.09 -28.87 35.19
CA MET A 412 -16.66 -27.56 35.47
C MET A 412 -15.99 -26.92 36.69
N LYS A 413 -15.75 -27.68 37.78
CA LYS A 413 -15.05 -27.19 38.97
C LYS A 413 -13.61 -26.73 38.69
N SER A 414 -12.95 -27.36 37.73
CA SER A 414 -11.58 -27.01 37.31
C SER A 414 -11.53 -25.95 36.20
N SER A 415 -12.67 -25.45 35.72
CA SER A 415 -12.71 -24.44 34.67
C SER A 415 -12.30 -23.08 35.22
N PRO A 416 -11.39 -22.32 34.57
CA PRO A 416 -11.05 -20.96 35.02
C PRO A 416 -12.23 -19.98 34.94
N ASN A 417 -13.32 -20.37 34.27
CA ASN A 417 -14.54 -19.58 34.16
C ASN A 417 -15.57 -19.86 35.27
N ILE A 418 -15.38 -20.90 36.10
CA ILE A 418 -16.37 -21.28 37.14
C ILE A 418 -16.60 -20.17 38.15
N LYS A 419 -15.52 -19.47 38.55
CA LYS A 419 -15.57 -18.36 39.49
C LYS A 419 -16.54 -17.24 39.05
N TYR A 420 -16.69 -17.00 37.75
CA TYR A 420 -17.62 -15.97 37.25
C TYR A 420 -19.08 -16.45 37.23
N TYR A 421 -19.31 -17.76 37.14
CA TYR A 421 -20.64 -18.34 37.30
C TYR A 421 -21.09 -18.26 38.77
N ASP A 422 -20.19 -18.57 39.70
CA ASP A 422 -20.44 -18.45 41.13
C ASP A 422 -20.71 -16.98 41.51
N GLU A 423 -19.90 -16.05 40.99
CA GLU A 423 -20.10 -14.60 41.16
C GLU A 423 -21.46 -14.15 40.60
N PHE A 424 -21.88 -14.68 39.45
CA PHE A 424 -23.20 -14.40 38.87
C PHE A 424 -24.35 -14.88 39.76
N LEU A 425 -24.23 -16.07 40.35
CA LEU A 425 -25.22 -16.62 41.28
C LEU A 425 -25.34 -15.75 42.53
N ALA A 426 -24.20 -15.37 43.12
CA ALA A 426 -24.16 -14.51 44.30
C ALA A 426 -24.80 -13.15 44.01
N ALA A 427 -24.36 -12.45 42.96
CA ALA A 427 -24.89 -11.14 42.59
C ALA A 427 -26.38 -11.16 42.21
N ARG A 428 -26.86 -12.28 41.64
CA ARG A 428 -28.29 -12.46 41.36
C ARG A 428 -29.11 -12.66 42.64
N ALA A 429 -28.61 -13.44 43.61
CA ALA A 429 -29.27 -13.64 44.89
C ALA A 429 -29.40 -12.32 45.66
N ASP A 430 -28.33 -11.52 45.68
CA ASP A 430 -28.32 -10.19 46.31
C ASP A 430 -29.36 -9.26 45.67
N LYS A 431 -29.44 -9.24 44.32
CA LYS A 431 -30.45 -8.45 43.62
C LYS A 431 -31.88 -8.88 43.99
N MET A 432 -32.15 -10.18 44.04
CA MET A 432 -33.47 -10.70 44.42
C MET A 432 -33.85 -10.36 45.86
N ALA A 433 -32.86 -10.26 46.77
CA ALA A 433 -33.10 -9.84 48.14
C ALA A 433 -33.37 -8.32 48.29
N VAL A 434 -32.88 -7.50 47.35
CA VAL A 434 -33.16 -6.05 47.30
C VAL A 434 -34.51 -5.75 46.65
N ASP A 435 -34.92 -6.57 45.67
CA ASP A 435 -36.19 -6.40 44.93
C ASP A 435 -37.42 -6.95 45.71
N ALA A 436 -37.20 -7.73 46.77
CA ALA A 436 -38.23 -8.34 47.63
C ALA A 436 -38.50 -7.48 48.87
#